data_AF-A0A2A4QHJ2-F1
#
_entry.id   AF-A0A2A4QHJ2-F1
#
_cell.length_a   1.000
_cell.length_b   1.000
_cell.length_c   1.000
_cell.angle_alpha   90.00
_cell.angle_beta   90.00
_cell.angle_gamma   90.00
#
_symmetry.space_group_name_H-M   'P 1'
#
loop_
_entity.id
_entity.type
_entity.pdbx_description
1 polymer ?
#
loop_
_entity_poly.entity_id
_entity_poly.type
_entity_poly.pdbx_seq_one_letter_code
_entity_poly.pdbx_strand_id
1 'polypeptide(L)'
;MLDYLKLFRFPNLIILALILYLIRYAVIERLLVSNGMALQLSVIDFSLLVLATLLITAAGYAINDYFDTKADLKNRPDAIVVGRTIKRRVAMVLHIVLSVI
;
A
#
# COMPACT_ATOMS: atom_id res chain seq x y z
N MET A 1 0.00 -17.11 -7.48
CA MET A 1 -0.87 -15.94 -7.18
C MET A 1 -0.71 -15.45 -5.74
N LEU A 2 -0.78 -16.33 -4.73
CA LEU A 2 -0.60 -15.94 -3.31
C LEU A 2 0.75 -15.27 -3.00
N ASP A 3 1.82 -15.62 -3.73
CA ASP A 3 3.14 -15.01 -3.53
C ASP A 3 3.20 -13.53 -3.94
N TYR A 4 2.38 -13.12 -4.92
CA TYR A 4 2.26 -11.71 -5.29
C TYR A 4 1.56 -10.90 -4.20
N LEU A 5 0.61 -11.49 -3.46
CA LEU A 5 -0.06 -10.84 -2.32
C LEU A 5 0.88 -10.70 -1.11
N LYS A 6 1.83 -11.64 -0.95
CA LYS A 6 2.89 -11.51 0.06
C LYS A 6 3.87 -10.39 -0.26
N LEU A 7 4.21 -10.18 -1.53
CA LEU A 7 5.10 -9.10 -1.98
C LEU A 7 4.60 -7.72 -1.53
N PHE A 8 3.30 -7.46 -1.68
CA PHE A 8 2.72 -6.17 -1.31
C PHE A 8 2.33 -6.07 0.15
N ARG A 9 2.67 -7.08 0.98
CA ARG A 9 2.23 -7.18 2.38
C ARG A 9 0.74 -6.87 2.49
N PHE A 10 -0.08 -7.57 1.69
CA PHE A 10 -1.50 -7.28 1.53
C PHE A 10 -2.28 -7.03 2.84
N PRO A 11 -2.03 -7.75 3.96
CA PRO A 11 -2.66 -7.44 5.24
C PRO A 11 -2.41 -6.00 5.71
N ASN A 12 -1.21 -5.46 5.48
CA ASN A 12 -0.85 -4.09 5.87
C ASN A 12 -1.63 -3.06 5.04
N LEU A 13 -1.87 -3.33 3.75
CA LEU A 13 -2.65 -2.44 2.90
C LEU A 13 -4.12 -2.38 3.33
N ILE A 14 -4.70 -3.52 3.74
CA ILE A 14 -6.07 -3.53 4.31
C ILE A 14 -6.12 -2.71 5.59
N ILE A 15 -5.16 -2.89 6.49
CA ILE A 15 -5.07 -2.12 7.74
C ILE A 15 -4.95 -0.63 7.43
N LEU A 16 -4.12 -0.25 6.46
CA LEU A 16 -3.96 1.14 6.02
C LEU A 16 -5.28 1.72 5.52
N ALA A 17 -6.00 1.00 4.65
CA ALA A 17 -7.31 1.43 4.16
C ALA A 17 -8.30 1.63 5.31
N LEU A 18 -8.37 0.67 6.25
CA LEU A 18 -9.24 0.74 7.42
C LEU A 18 -8.93 1.96 8.29
N ILE A 19 -7.65 2.20 8.56
CA ILE A 19 -7.19 3.37 9.34
C ILE A 19 -7.61 4.67 8.65
N LEU A 20 -7.43 4.78 7.33
CA LEU A 20 -7.82 5.98 6.57
C LEU A 20 -9.33 6.27 6.69
N TYR A 21 -10.17 5.25 6.54
CA TYR A 21 -11.62 5.40 6.71
C TYR A 21 -12.03 5.68 8.16
N LEU A 22 -11.38 5.04 9.14
CA LEU A 22 -11.60 5.33 10.56
C LEU A 22 -11.24 6.78 10.88
N ILE A 23 -10.10 7.27 10.41
CA ILE A 23 -9.69 8.66 10.61
C ILE A 23 -10.72 9.61 9.98
N ARG A 24 -11.20 9.34 8.75
CA ARG A 24 -12.21 10.17 8.09
C ARG A 24 -13.49 10.30 8.91
N TYR A 25 -14.09 9.18 9.31
CA TYR A 25 -15.43 9.18 9.91
C TYR A 25 -15.41 9.27 11.44
N ALA A 26 -14.49 8.58 12.11
CA ALA A 26 -14.43 8.58 13.57
C ALA A 26 -13.76 9.85 14.14
N VAL A 27 -12.84 10.47 13.40
CA VAL A 27 -12.07 11.64 13.88
C VAL A 27 -12.46 12.91 13.13
N ILE A 28 -12.21 12.97 11.80
CA ILE A 28 -12.34 14.21 11.04
C ILE A 28 -13.79 14.67 10.94
N GLU A 29 -14.72 13.78 10.58
CA GLU A 29 -16.14 14.12 10.51
C GLU A 29 -16.68 14.60 11.85
N ARG A 30 -16.35 13.89 12.94
CA ARG A 30 -16.78 14.28 14.30
C ARG A 30 -16.27 15.65 14.70
N LEU A 31 -15.01 15.94 14.40
CA LEU A 31 -14.39 17.23 14.66
C LEU A 31 -15.00 18.36 13.80
N LEU A 32 -15.33 18.09 12.53
CA LEU A 32 -15.97 19.08 11.66
C LEU A 32 -17.38 19.41 12.13
N VAL A 33 -18.19 18.38 12.42
CA VAL A 33 -19.58 18.55 12.86
C VAL A 33 -19.64 19.32 14.18
N SER A 34 -18.70 19.08 15.12
CA SER A 34 -18.65 19.84 16.37
C SER A 34 -18.34 21.33 16.18
N ASN A 35 -17.75 21.70 15.04
CA ASN A 35 -17.46 23.08 14.66
C ASN A 35 -18.46 23.65 13.63
N GLY A 36 -19.61 22.98 13.42
CA GLY A 36 -20.63 23.41 12.46
C GLY A 36 -20.21 23.26 10.99
N MET A 37 -19.17 22.47 10.71
CA MET A 37 -18.66 22.19 9.38
C MET A 37 -19.02 20.77 8.93
N ALA A 38 -18.86 20.49 7.63
CA ALA A 38 -19.07 19.18 7.04
C ALA A 38 -17.83 18.70 6.27
N LEU A 39 -17.78 17.41 5.95
CA LEU A 39 -16.74 16.85 5.08
C LEU A 39 -16.83 17.49 3.69
N GLN A 40 -15.73 18.09 3.24
CA GLN A 40 -15.66 18.71 1.91
C GLN A 40 -15.35 17.70 0.79
N LEU A 41 -14.56 16.66 1.08
CA LEU A 41 -14.30 15.62 0.09
C LEU A 41 -15.51 14.69 -0.01
N SER A 42 -16.01 14.50 -1.24
CA SER A 42 -17.01 13.48 -1.51
C SER A 42 -16.49 12.09 -1.13
N VAL A 43 -17.40 11.13 -0.97
CA VAL A 43 -17.02 9.73 -0.71
C VAL A 43 -16.16 9.20 -1.86
N ILE A 44 -16.50 9.53 -3.10
CA ILE A 44 -15.79 9.07 -4.30
C ILE A 44 -14.36 9.63 -4.33
N ASP A 45 -14.19 10.94 -4.14
CA ASP A 45 -12.86 11.57 -4.18
C ASP A 45 -11.96 11.02 -3.09
N PHE A 46 -12.52 10.71 -1.93
CA PHE A 46 -11.76 10.10 -0.85
C PHE A 46 -11.45 8.65 -1.08
N SER A 47 -12.36 7.88 -1.67
CA SER A 47 -12.05 6.50 -2.10
C SER A 47 -10.92 6.49 -3.13
N LEU A 48 -10.88 7.46 -4.05
CA LEU A 48 -9.76 7.64 -4.98
C LEU A 48 -8.46 8.01 -4.26
N LEU A 49 -8.52 8.91 -3.27
CA LEU A 49 -7.36 9.24 -2.43
C LEU A 49 -6.82 8.01 -1.67
N VAL A 50 -7.71 7.22 -1.08
CA VAL A 50 -7.35 5.98 -0.39
C VAL A 50 -6.70 5.02 -1.38
N LEU A 51 -7.30 4.83 -2.56
CA LEU A 51 -6.75 3.96 -3.60
C LEU A 51 -5.34 4.42 -4.01
N ALA A 52 -5.13 5.70 -4.30
CA ALA A 52 -3.81 6.25 -4.63
C ALA A 52 -2.79 6.00 -3.51
N THR A 53 -3.20 6.17 -2.25
CA THR A 53 -2.36 5.90 -1.08
C THR A 53 -1.96 4.42 -1.00
N LEU A 54 -2.90 3.51 -1.26
CA LEU A 54 -2.62 2.07 -1.29
C LEU A 54 -1.68 1.69 -2.43
N LEU A 55 -1.85 2.27 -3.63
CA LEU A 55 -1.02 2.01 -4.80
C LEU A 55 0.43 2.45 -4.55
N ILE A 56 0.64 3.67 -4.04
CA ILE A 56 1.98 4.19 -3.71
C ILE A 56 2.63 3.35 -2.59
N THR A 57 1.86 2.94 -1.58
CA THR A 57 2.37 2.06 -0.50
C THR A 57 2.77 0.68 -1.04
N ALA A 58 1.96 0.10 -1.93
CA ALA A 58 2.26 -1.15 -2.61
C ALA A 58 3.51 -1.03 -3.50
N ALA A 59 3.66 0.09 -4.22
CA ALA A 59 4.87 0.40 -4.99
C ALA A 59 6.10 0.47 -4.08
N GLY A 60 5.96 1.08 -2.90
CA GLY A 60 6.98 1.14 -1.86
C GLY A 60 7.42 -0.25 -1.38
N TYR A 61 6.48 -1.17 -1.15
CA TYR A 61 6.81 -2.55 -0.81
C TYR A 61 7.53 -3.28 -1.94
N ALA A 62 7.10 -3.12 -3.20
CA ALA A 62 7.74 -3.76 -4.34
C ALA A 62 9.21 -3.32 -4.54
N ILE A 63 9.51 -2.03 -4.34
CA ILE A 63 10.89 -1.53 -4.45
C ILE A 63 11.73 -1.88 -3.22
N ASN A 64 11.14 -1.90 -2.03
CA ASN A 64 11.82 -2.32 -0.81
C ASN A 64 12.31 -3.78 -0.92
N ASP A 65 11.43 -4.69 -1.33
CA ASP A 65 11.79 -6.11 -1.52
C ASP A 65 12.82 -6.30 -2.66
N TYR A 66 12.86 -5.41 -3.66
CA TYR A 66 13.89 -5.41 -4.71
C TYR A 66 15.28 -5.07 -4.17
N PHE A 67 15.41 -4.06 -3.30
CA PHE A 67 16.69 -3.70 -2.71
C PHE A 67 17.12 -4.68 -1.62
N ASP A 68 16.17 -5.18 -0.83
CA ASP A 68 16.42 -6.11 0.28
C ASP A 68 16.69 -7.54 -0.19
N THR A 69 16.49 -7.85 -1.49
CA THR A 69 16.68 -9.20 -2.05
C THR A 69 18.05 -9.82 -1.70
N LYS A 70 19.12 -9.02 -1.65
CA LYS A 70 20.48 -9.52 -1.32
C LYS A 70 20.65 -9.81 0.18
N ALA A 71 20.05 -8.98 1.03
CA ALA A 71 20.10 -9.15 2.48
C ALA A 71 19.22 -10.31 2.94
N ASP A 72 18.03 -10.45 2.36
CA ASP A 72 17.09 -11.53 2.65
C ASP A 72 17.62 -12.89 2.19
N LEU A 73 18.40 -12.94 1.10
CA LEU A 73 19.12 -14.17 0.68
C LEU A 73 20.03 -14.73 1.77
N LYS A 74 20.59 -13.86 2.61
CA LYS A 74 21.48 -14.26 3.70
C LYS A 74 20.71 -14.53 5.00
N ASN A 75 19.70 -13.72 5.30
CA ASN A 75 19.02 -13.73 6.61
C ASN A 75 17.75 -14.59 6.65
N ARG A 76 17.02 -14.72 5.54
CA ARG A 76 15.73 -15.44 5.44
C ARG A 76 15.53 -16.06 4.04
N PRO A 77 16.28 -17.11 3.68
CA PRO A 77 16.27 -17.71 2.33
C PRO A 77 14.88 -18.20 1.86
N ASP A 78 13.99 -18.54 2.80
CA ASP A 78 12.64 -19.05 2.51
C ASP A 78 11.58 -17.97 2.34
N ALA A 79 11.87 -16.72 2.73
CA ALA A 79 10.95 -15.59 2.63
C ALA A 79 11.08 -14.81 1.30
N ILE A 80 12.04 -15.18 0.46
CA ILE A 80 12.42 -14.42 -0.74
C ILE A 80 11.47 -14.74 -1.88
N VAL A 81 10.65 -13.76 -2.24
CA VAL A 81 9.77 -13.84 -3.40
C VAL A 81 10.48 -13.25 -4.65
N VAL A 82 11.21 -12.15 -4.49
CA VAL A 82 11.96 -11.48 -5.58
C VAL A 82 13.29 -12.20 -5.82
N GLY A 83 13.51 -12.72 -7.03
CA GLY A 83 14.72 -13.47 -7.40
C GLY A 83 14.57 -15.00 -7.40
N ARG A 84 13.59 -15.56 -6.67
CA ARG A 84 13.17 -16.98 -6.79
C ARG A 84 11.93 -17.14 -7.67
N THR A 85 10.84 -16.45 -7.33
CA THR A 85 9.53 -16.61 -7.99
C THR A 85 9.20 -15.43 -8.91
N ILE A 86 9.57 -14.21 -8.50
CA ILE A 86 9.34 -12.97 -9.26
C ILE A 86 10.68 -12.44 -9.77
N LYS A 87 10.79 -12.21 -11.08
CA LYS A 87 12.01 -11.62 -11.67
C LYS A 87 12.18 -10.18 -11.20
N ARG A 88 13.43 -9.78 -10.92
CA ARG A 88 13.81 -8.40 -10.56
C ARG A 88 13.24 -7.31 -11.48
N ARG A 89 13.21 -7.57 -12.80
CA ARG A 89 12.62 -6.66 -13.79
C ARG A 89 11.11 -6.44 -13.56
N VAL A 90 10.39 -7.49 -13.15
CA VAL A 90 8.94 -7.41 -12.88
C VAL A 90 8.67 -6.57 -11.63
N ALA A 91 9.49 -6.70 -10.58
CA ALA A 91 9.37 -5.85 -9.38
C ALA A 91 9.56 -4.35 -9.70
N MET A 92 10.55 -4.00 -10.53
CA MET A 92 10.72 -2.62 -11.01
C MET A 92 9.53 -2.12 -11.86
N VAL A 93 9.03 -2.93 -12.79
CA VAL A 93 7.87 -2.55 -13.61
C VAL A 93 6.64 -2.34 -12.73
N LEU A 94 6.40 -3.22 -11.75
CA LEU A 94 5.30 -3.07 -10.80
C LEU A 94 5.43 -1.78 -9.98
N HIS A 95 6.63 -1.45 -9.49
CA HIS A 95 6.87 -0.19 -8.80
C HIS A 95 6.53 1.03 -9.66
N ILE A 96 6.96 1.04 -10.92
CA ILE A 96 6.69 2.15 -11.86
C ILE A 96 5.20 2.26 -12.14
N VAL A 97 4.55 1.15 -12.49
CA VAL A 97 3.11 1.14 -12.83
C VAL A 97 2.27 1.58 -11.64
N LEU A 98 2.57 1.09 -10.43
CA LEU A 98 1.83 1.45 -9.22
C LEU A 98 2.11 2.86 -8.72
N SER A 99 3.22 3.49 -9.12
CA SER A 99 3.54 4.87 -8.74
C SER A 99 2.94 5.90 -9.71
N VAL A 100 2.71 5.50 -10.96
CA VAL A 100 2.22 6.39 -12.03
C VAL A 100 0.70 6.41 -12.13
N ILE A 101 0.04 5.29 -11.80
CA ILE A 101 -1.42 5.17 -11.72
C ILE A 101 -1.91 5.75 -10.40
#